data_AF-A0A0L1KHW0-F1
#
_entry.id   AF-A0A0L1KHW0-F1
#
_cell.length_a   1.000
_cell.length_b   1.000
_cell.length_c   1.000
_cell.angle_alpha   90.00
_cell.angle_beta   90.00
_cell.angle_gamma   90.00
#
_symmetry.space_group_name_H-M   'P 1'
#
loop_
_entity.id
_entity.type
_entity.pdbx_description
1 polymer ?
#
loop_
_entity_poly.entity_id
_entity_poly.type
_entity_poly.pdbx_seq_one_letter_code
_entity_poly.pdbx_strand_id
1 'polypeptide(L)'
;MSFELVLLDAVDPSLGRVDRASLPQQALMEMLIYGITNKEEICGDADEPKDIKEWKGVKLKDSEVVEIDWDVLDLKGSLHFEWLPSFVRKFSVVWNHKITGTLDCASLPTSMKV
;
A
#
# COMPACT_ATOMS: atom_id res chain seq x y z
N MET A 1 14.32 -5.85 -15.08
CA MET A 1 13.28 -6.83 -15.48
C MET A 1 12.04 -6.02 -15.83
N SER A 2 11.45 -6.17 -17.02
CA SER A 2 10.23 -5.45 -17.38
C SER A 2 9.01 -6.23 -16.90
N PHE A 3 8.15 -5.60 -16.11
CA PHE A 3 6.82 -6.13 -15.82
C PHE A 3 5.87 -5.69 -16.93
N GLU A 4 5.41 -6.63 -17.76
CA GLU A 4 4.35 -6.38 -18.73
C GLU A 4 3.00 -6.41 -17.99
N LEU A 5 2.32 -5.25 -17.95
CA LEU A 5 0.95 -5.15 -17.46
C LEU A 5 -0.02 -5.56 -18.58
N VAL A 6 -0.63 -6.74 -18.43
CA VAL A 6 -1.75 -7.16 -19.28
C VAL A 6 -3.00 -6.40 -18.86
N LEU A 7 -3.41 -5.42 -19.65
CA LEU A 7 -4.69 -4.73 -19.52
C LEU A 7 -5.82 -5.64 -20.02
N LEU A 8 -6.59 -6.19 -19.09
CA LEU A 8 -7.79 -6.99 -19.36
C LEU A 8 -9.01 -6.07 -19.50
N ASP A 9 -9.29 -5.64 -20.74
CA ASP A 9 -10.31 -4.62 -21.05
C ASP A 9 -11.77 -5.16 -21.14
N ALA A 10 -12.00 -6.40 -20.72
CA ALA A 10 -13.35 -6.98 -20.67
C ALA A 10 -13.38 -8.22 -19.75
N VAL A 11 -13.40 -8.01 -18.44
CA VAL A 11 -13.63 -9.10 -17.50
C VAL A 11 -14.69 -8.69 -16.48
N ASP A 12 -15.66 -9.58 -16.31
CA ASP A 12 -16.67 -9.58 -15.26
C ASP A 12 -16.04 -9.19 -13.90
N PRO A 13 -16.60 -8.23 -13.12
CA PRO A 13 -16.09 -7.85 -11.80
C PRO A 13 -15.93 -9.02 -10.81
N SER A 14 -16.50 -10.19 -11.13
CA SER A 14 -16.38 -11.43 -10.35
C SER A 14 -15.32 -12.42 -10.85
N LEU A 15 -14.80 -12.29 -12.08
CA LEU A 15 -13.68 -13.09 -12.58
C LEU A 15 -12.36 -12.39 -12.24
N GLY A 16 -11.66 -12.89 -11.22
CA GLY A 16 -10.31 -12.41 -10.90
C GLY A 16 -10.25 -11.48 -9.70
N ARG A 17 -11.12 -11.66 -8.70
CA ARG A 17 -10.78 -11.22 -7.33
C ARG A 17 -9.52 -11.96 -6.92
N VAL A 18 -8.37 -11.35 -7.18
CA VAL A 18 -7.09 -11.81 -6.66
C VAL A 18 -7.29 -11.91 -5.15
N ASP A 19 -7.10 -13.12 -4.63
CA ASP A 19 -7.08 -13.30 -3.20
C ASP A 19 -5.93 -12.47 -2.65
N ARG A 20 -6.25 -11.31 -2.07
CA ARG A 20 -5.27 -10.35 -1.56
C ARG A 20 -4.36 -11.00 -0.52
N ALA A 21 -4.89 -11.99 0.22
CA ALA A 21 -4.13 -12.75 1.20
C ALA A 21 -3.05 -13.65 0.58
N SER A 22 -3.17 -13.98 -0.71
CA SER A 22 -2.20 -14.78 -1.45
C SER A 22 -1.09 -13.93 -2.11
N LEU A 23 -1.20 -12.59 -2.09
CA LEU A 23 -0.17 -11.72 -2.64
C LEU A 23 1.01 -11.54 -1.68
N PRO A 24 2.25 -11.44 -2.19
CA PRO A 24 3.39 -11.04 -1.38
C PRO A 24 3.15 -9.66 -0.75
N GLN A 25 3.61 -9.49 0.50
CA GLN A 25 3.49 -8.21 1.20
C GLN A 25 4.09 -7.03 0.43
N GLN A 26 5.20 -7.29 -0.28
CA GLN A 26 5.83 -6.31 -1.17
C GLN A 26 4.82 -5.78 -2.20
N ALA A 27 4.11 -6.68 -2.90
CA ALA A 27 3.14 -6.29 -3.92
C ALA A 27 1.94 -5.54 -3.32
N LEU A 28 1.44 -5.96 -2.15
CA LEU A 28 0.37 -5.24 -1.46
C LEU A 28 0.78 -3.79 -1.12
N MET A 29 2.00 -3.62 -0.60
CA MET A 29 2.54 -2.32 -0.24
C MET A 29 2.80 -1.43 -1.47
N GLU A 30 3.30 -2.00 -2.56
CA GLU A 30 3.49 -1.29 -3.83
C GLU A 30 2.15 -0.83 -4.44
N MET A 31 1.12 -1.67 -4.39
CA MET A 31 -0.23 -1.31 -4.83
C MET A 31 -0.86 -0.22 -3.93
N LEU A 32 -0.64 -0.30 -2.61
CA LEU A 32 -1.11 0.71 -1.66
C LEU A 32 -0.59 2.12 -1.99
N ILE A 33 0.68 2.24 -2.37
CA ILE A 33 1.33 3.51 -2.71
C ILE A 33 1.35 3.82 -4.22
N TYR A 34 0.72 2.99 -5.05
CA TYR A 34 0.81 3.12 -6.51
C TYR A 34 0.37 4.51 -7.01
N GLY A 35 -0.69 5.07 -6.43
CA GLY A 35 -1.20 6.40 -6.75
C GLY A 35 -0.44 7.57 -6.11
N ILE A 36 0.57 7.31 -5.27
CA ILE A 36 1.43 8.35 -4.71
C ILE A 36 2.41 8.80 -5.79
N THR A 37 2.43 10.10 -6.06
CA THR A 37 3.26 10.71 -7.10
C THR A 37 4.73 10.82 -6.70
N ASN A 38 5.01 11.05 -5.42
CA ASN A 38 6.37 11.13 -4.85
C ASN A 38 6.67 9.92 -3.94
N LYS A 39 6.40 8.72 -4.43
CA LYS A 39 6.52 7.46 -3.66
C LYS A 39 7.97 7.11 -3.30
N GLU A 40 8.93 7.73 -3.98
CA GLU A 40 10.36 7.62 -3.69
C GLU A 40 10.72 8.00 -2.24
N GLU A 41 9.93 8.90 -1.62
CA GLU A 41 10.05 9.27 -0.20
C GLU A 41 9.79 8.09 0.75
N ILE A 42 9.12 7.04 0.27
CA ILE A 42 8.79 5.82 1.00
C ILE A 42 9.70 4.66 0.57
N CYS A 43 9.71 4.33 -0.72
CA CYS A 43 10.27 3.08 -1.24
C CYS A 43 11.70 3.19 -1.80
N GLY A 44 12.28 4.39 -1.83
CA GLY A 44 13.58 4.63 -2.47
C GLY A 44 13.42 4.90 -3.95
N ASP A 45 14.01 4.08 -4.82
CA ASP A 45 13.79 4.22 -6.26
C ASP A 45 12.36 3.79 -6.62
N ALA A 46 11.69 4.51 -7.52
CA ALA A 46 10.30 4.22 -7.90
C ALA A 46 10.19 3.12 -8.97
N ASP A 47 11.22 2.96 -9.80
CA ASP A 47 11.31 1.92 -10.84
C ASP A 47 11.93 0.63 -10.29
N GLU A 48 12.79 0.77 -9.26
CA GLU A 48 13.39 -0.34 -8.52
C GLU A 48 13.17 -0.17 -7.00
N PRO A 49 11.92 -0.34 -6.51
CA PRO A 49 11.60 -0.18 -5.11
C PRO A 49 12.40 -1.16 -4.25
N LYS A 50 12.86 -0.67 -3.09
CA LYS A 50 13.56 -1.48 -2.11
C LYS A 50 12.65 -2.55 -1.50
N ASP A 51 13.23 -3.52 -0.81
CA ASP A 51 12.47 -4.40 0.07
C ASP A 51 11.69 -3.58 1.11
N ILE A 52 10.42 -3.93 1.37
CA ILE A 52 9.55 -3.24 2.34
C ILE A 52 10.17 -3.08 3.74
N LYS A 53 11.15 -3.90 4.13
CA LYS A 53 11.91 -3.75 5.38
C LYS A 53 12.75 -2.47 5.43
N GLU A 54 13.11 -1.94 4.26
CA GLU A 54 13.87 -0.69 4.12
C GLU A 54 12.98 0.53 3.87
N TRP A 55 11.67 0.33 3.68
CA TRP A 55 10.76 1.44 3.42
C TRP A 55 10.63 2.35 4.64
N LYS A 56 10.62 3.66 4.38
CA LYS A 56 10.51 4.66 5.44
C LYS A 56 9.17 4.53 6.16
N GLY A 57 9.23 4.48 7.49
CA GLY A 57 8.03 4.43 8.32
C GLY A 57 7.30 3.08 8.34
N VAL A 58 7.86 2.04 7.72
CA VAL A 58 7.29 0.69 7.74
C VAL A 58 7.93 -0.13 8.87
N LYS A 59 7.10 -0.81 9.65
CA LYS A 59 7.55 -1.74 10.70
C LYS A 59 6.96 -3.12 10.48
N LEU A 60 7.84 -4.11 10.51
CA LEU A 60 7.46 -5.52 10.40
C LEU A 60 7.52 -6.20 11.76
N LYS A 61 6.67 -7.21 11.94
CA LYS A 61 6.75 -8.20 13.03
C LYS A 61 6.50 -9.57 12.42
N ASP A 62 7.40 -10.52 12.67
CA ASP A 62 7.29 -11.88 12.14
C ASP A 62 7.12 -11.91 10.60
N SER A 63 7.81 -10.99 9.91
CA SER A 63 7.70 -10.74 8.46
C SER A 63 6.38 -10.15 7.97
N GLU A 64 5.49 -9.74 8.87
CA GLU A 64 4.25 -9.05 8.52
C GLU A 64 4.34 -7.54 8.79
N VAL A 65 3.93 -6.68 7.84
CA VAL A 65 3.75 -5.25 8.08
C VAL A 65 2.67 -5.03 9.15
N VAL A 66 3.06 -4.37 10.24
CA VAL A 66 2.17 -4.11 11.37
C VAL A 66 1.94 -2.63 11.65
N GLU A 67 2.88 -1.76 11.29
CA GLU A 67 2.74 -0.32 11.48
C GLU A 67 3.27 0.42 10.26
N ILE A 68 2.54 1.46 9.86
CA ILE A 68 2.88 2.38 8.79
C ILE A 68 2.77 3.81 9.36
N ASP A 69 3.87 4.55 9.33
CA ASP A 69 3.96 5.91 9.85
C ASP A 69 4.60 6.84 8.81
N TRP A 70 3.74 7.56 8.10
CA TRP A 70 4.10 8.45 7.00
C TRP A 70 3.66 9.89 7.29
N ASP A 71 3.53 10.25 8.56
CA ASP A 71 2.90 11.51 8.98
C ASP A 71 3.54 12.75 8.35
N VAL A 72 4.84 12.78 8.06
CA VAL A 72 5.57 13.99 7.65
C VAL A 72 6.48 13.74 6.43
N LEU A 73 5.92 13.18 5.35
CA LEU A 73 6.66 12.87 4.13
C LEU A 73 6.30 13.78 2.93
N ASP A 74 5.46 14.80 3.14
CA ASP A 74 4.92 15.67 2.07
C ASP A 74 4.35 14.87 0.87
N LEU A 75 3.66 13.76 1.18
CA LEU A 75 3.10 12.87 0.16
C LEU A 75 2.00 13.55 -0.65
N LYS A 76 1.98 13.25 -1.94
CA LYS A 76 1.09 13.79 -2.96
C LYS A 76 0.47 12.66 -3.77
N GLY A 77 -0.81 12.79 -4.12
CA GLY A 77 -1.53 11.81 -4.95
C GLY A 77 -2.57 11.03 -4.14
N SER A 78 -2.65 9.71 -4.33
CA SER A 78 -3.67 8.89 -3.69
C SER A 78 -3.15 7.59 -3.08
N LEU A 79 -3.74 7.21 -1.95
CA LEU A 79 -3.59 5.90 -1.31
C LEU A 79 -4.72 4.98 -1.74
N HIS A 80 -4.37 3.74 -2.07
CA HIS A 80 -5.34 2.69 -2.39
C HIS A 80 -5.53 1.77 -1.18
N PHE A 81 -6.34 2.21 -0.21
CA PHE A 81 -6.55 1.52 1.07
C PHE A 81 -7.06 0.08 0.96
N GLU A 82 -7.62 -0.31 -0.18
CA GLU A 82 -8.03 -1.68 -0.44
C GLU A 82 -6.88 -2.70 -0.42
N TRP A 83 -5.64 -2.24 -0.60
CA TRP A 83 -4.41 -3.05 -0.58
C TRP A 83 -3.69 -3.01 0.76
N LEU A 84 -4.29 -2.41 1.79
CA LEU A 84 -3.69 -2.35 3.12
C LEU A 84 -3.47 -3.77 3.67
N PRO A 85 -2.25 -4.14 4.10
CA PRO A 85 -2.01 -5.48 4.63
C PRO A 85 -2.85 -5.78 5.88
N SER A 86 -3.26 -7.04 6.02
CA SER A 86 -4.24 -7.50 7.03
C SER A 86 -3.75 -7.41 8.49
N PHE A 87 -2.44 -7.35 8.71
CA PHE A 87 -1.83 -7.25 10.04
C PHE A 87 -1.50 -5.82 10.47
N VAL A 88 -1.81 -4.82 9.63
CA VAL A 88 -1.61 -3.40 9.96
C VAL A 88 -2.54 -3.01 11.11
N ARG A 89 -1.92 -2.68 12.24
CA ARG A 89 -2.62 -2.20 13.45
C ARG A 89 -2.57 -0.69 13.63
N LYS A 90 -1.58 -0.02 13.02
CA LYS A 90 -1.39 1.43 13.05
C LYS A 90 -1.06 1.92 11.64
N PHE A 91 -1.81 2.91 11.16
CA PHE A 91 -1.55 3.60 9.90
C PHE A 91 -1.71 5.10 10.15
N SER A 92 -0.70 5.90 9.80
CA SER A 92 -0.70 7.35 10.04
C SER A 92 -0.14 8.12 8.84
N VAL A 93 -0.88 9.14 8.40
CA VAL A 93 -0.55 10.02 7.25
C VAL A 93 -0.97 11.48 7.49
N VAL A 94 -1.12 11.89 8.75
CA VAL A 94 -1.88 13.07 9.20
C VAL A 94 -1.33 14.40 8.66
N TRP A 95 -0.02 14.56 8.48
CA TRP A 95 0.58 15.82 8.02
C TRP A 95 0.95 15.83 6.52
N ASN A 96 0.22 15.07 5.70
CA ASN A 96 0.33 15.13 4.24
C ASN A 96 -0.87 15.87 3.64
N HIS A 97 -0.72 17.16 3.37
CA HIS A 97 -1.83 18.01 2.92
C HIS A 97 -2.33 17.73 1.49
N LYS A 98 -1.57 16.96 0.71
CA LYS A 98 -1.84 16.69 -0.72
C LYS A 98 -2.12 15.20 -1.00
N ILE A 99 -2.31 14.41 0.06
CA ILE A 99 -2.71 13.01 -0.08
C ILE A 99 -4.23 12.91 -0.11
N THR A 100 -4.73 12.01 -0.94
CA THR A 100 -6.14 11.68 -1.08
C THR A 100 -6.32 10.16 -1.01
N GLY A 101 -7.55 9.69 -0.95
CA GLY A 101 -7.85 8.26 -1.01
C GLY A 101 -9.27 7.99 -0.57
N THR A 102 -9.80 6.86 -1.03
CA THR A 102 -11.11 6.38 -0.61
C THR A 102 -10.90 5.29 0.41
N LEU A 103 -11.38 5.52 1.64
CA LEU A 103 -11.36 4.53 2.70
C LEU A 103 -12.73 3.91 2.87
N ASP A 104 -12.86 2.63 2.52
CA ASP A 104 -14.00 1.83 2.94
C ASP A 104 -13.70 1.21 4.31
N CYS A 105 -14.39 1.70 5.34
CA CYS A 105 -14.21 1.21 6.71
C CYS A 105 -14.57 -0.29 6.86
N ALA A 106 -15.40 -0.85 5.97
CA ALA A 106 -15.69 -2.29 5.97
C ALA A 106 -14.50 -3.13 5.47
N SER A 107 -13.57 -2.51 4.73
CA SER A 107 -12.38 -3.15 4.17
C SER A 107 -11.13 -2.98 5.06
N LEU A 108 -11.25 -2.34 6.23
CA LEU A 108 -10.13 -2.14 7.15
C LEU A 108 -9.69 -3.46 7.81
N PRO A 109 -8.38 -3.63 8.08
CA PRO A 109 -7.88 -4.75 8.84
C PRO A 109 -8.53 -4.84 10.23
N THR A 110 -9.02 -6.02 10.60
CA THR A 110 -9.61 -6.27 11.93
C THR A 110 -8.61 -6.06 13.07
N SER A 111 -7.31 -6.08 12.77
CA SER A 111 -6.22 -5.87 13.72
C SER A 111 -6.01 -4.40 14.09
N MET A 112 -6.67 -3.46 13.41
CA MET A 112 -6.53 -2.03 13.63
C MET A 112 -7.15 -1.61 14.96
N LYS A 113 -6.38 -0.86 15.75
CA LYS A 113 -6.87 -0.28 16.99
C LYS A 113 -7.40 1.12 16.70
N VAL A 114 -8.63 1.39 17.14
CA VAL A 114 -9.25 2.73 17.14
C VAL A 114 -8.89 3.46 18.41
#